data_AF-A0A1J3ELI6-F1
#
_entry.id   AF-A0A1J3ELI6-F1
#
_cell.length_a   1.000
_cell.length_b   1.000
_cell.length_c   1.000
_cell.angle_alpha   90.00
_cell.angle_beta   90.00
_cell.angle_gamma   90.00
#
_symmetry.space_group_name_H-M   'P 1'
#
loop_
_entity.id
_entity.type
_entity.pdbx_description
1 polymer ?
#
loop_
_entity_poly.entity_id
_entity_poly.type
_entity_poly.pdbx_seq_one_letter_code
_entity_poly.pdbx_strand_id
1 'polypeptide(L)'
;FYAGGLTEYVSWLNTDKNPIHDVLGFRKETNGATIDVALQWCSDAYSDTMLGYANSIRTVDGGTHIEGVKASLTRTLNTLAKKSKTIKEKDINLSGEHVREGLTCIVSVKVPNPEFEGQTK
;
A
#
# COMPACT_ATOMS: atom_id res chain seq x y z
N PHE A 1 -15.00 13.96 11.50
CA PHE A 1 -13.61 14.11 11.96
C PHE A 1 -13.10 12.70 12.19
N TYR A 2 -12.16 12.22 11.36
CA TYR A 2 -11.63 10.85 11.41
C TYR A 2 -10.29 10.91 12.16
N ALA A 3 -10.23 10.35 13.36
CA ALA A 3 -9.08 10.47 14.25
C ALA A 3 -7.97 9.46 13.90
N GLY A 4 -8.33 8.31 13.34
CA GLY A 4 -7.43 7.23 12.95
C GLY A 4 -6.70 7.44 11.61
N GLY A 5 -6.94 8.56 10.91
CA GLY A 5 -6.21 8.89 9.69
C GLY A 5 -6.37 7.82 8.60
N LEU A 6 -5.27 7.32 8.03
CA LEU A 6 -5.32 6.37 6.91
C LEU A 6 -5.89 5.01 7.30
N THR A 7 -5.77 4.57 8.56
CA THR A 7 -6.27 3.25 8.97
C THR A 7 -7.80 3.21 8.99
N GLU A 8 -8.44 4.27 9.48
CA GLU A 8 -9.88 4.46 9.38
C GLU A 8 -10.35 4.55 7.92
N TYR A 9 -9.55 5.19 7.05
CA TYR A 9 -9.91 5.29 5.64
C TYR A 9 -9.86 3.92 4.94
N VAL A 10 -8.84 3.08 5.20
CA VAL A 10 -8.82 1.70 4.70
C VAL A 10 -9.98 0.89 5.26
N SER A 11 -10.25 1.00 6.56
CA SER A 11 -11.38 0.30 7.18
C SER A 11 -12.71 0.69 6.53
N TRP A 12 -12.90 1.97 6.21
CA TRP A 12 -14.09 2.47 5.53
C TRP A 12 -14.20 1.90 4.11
N LEU A 13 -13.11 1.87 3.33
CA LEU A 13 -13.07 1.27 1.98
C LEU A 13 -13.36 -0.24 1.97
N ASN A 14 -13.20 -0.90 3.11
CA ASN A 14 -13.39 -2.34 3.27
C ASN A 14 -14.65 -2.69 4.07
N THR A 15 -15.55 -1.73 4.33
CA THR A 15 -16.77 -1.93 5.14
C THR A 15 -17.61 -3.11 4.66
N ASP A 16 -17.72 -3.29 3.34
CA ASP A 16 -18.55 -4.33 2.70
C ASP A 16 -17.74 -5.56 2.24
N LYS A 17 -16.50 -5.71 2.72
CA LYS A 17 -15.60 -6.83 2.37
C LYS A 17 -15.35 -7.71 3.60
N ASN A 18 -14.63 -8.81 3.41
CA ASN A 18 -14.22 -9.72 4.47
C ASN A 18 -12.70 -9.64 4.72
N PRO A 19 -12.24 -8.76 5.64
CA PRO A 19 -10.83 -8.68 6.00
C PRO A 19 -10.30 -9.95 6.65
N ILE A 20 -9.06 -10.31 6.33
CA ILE A 20 -8.37 -11.46 6.93
C ILE A 20 -7.44 -11.09 8.10
N HIS A 21 -7.27 -9.79 8.38
CA HIS A 21 -6.50 -9.25 9.50
C HIS A 21 -6.87 -7.78 9.77
N ASP A 22 -6.42 -7.22 10.89
CA ASP A 22 -6.61 -5.80 11.24
C ASP A 22 -5.83 -4.86 10.31
N VAL A 23 -6.31 -3.64 10.08
CA VAL A 23 -5.62 -2.67 9.21
C VAL A 23 -4.20 -2.40 9.72
N LEU A 24 -3.21 -2.59 8.85
CA LEU A 24 -1.82 -2.33 9.14
C LEU A 24 -1.49 -0.88 8.79
N GLY A 25 -1.03 -0.09 9.78
CA GLY A 25 -0.61 1.30 9.60
C GLY A 25 0.90 1.47 9.80
N PHE A 26 1.53 2.24 8.93
CA PHE A 26 2.96 2.55 8.96
C PHE A 26 3.17 4.05 8.78
N ARG A 27 4.03 4.64 9.60
CA ARG A 27 4.47 6.04 9.47
C ARG A 27 5.98 6.11 9.57
N LYS A 28 6.60 6.90 8.69
CA LYS A 28 8.03 7.20 8.76
C LYS A 28 8.32 8.62 8.30
N GLU A 29 9.17 9.31 9.04
CA GLU A 29 9.76 10.58 8.63
C GLU A 29 11.21 10.34 8.24
N THR A 30 11.61 10.85 7.07
CA THR A 30 12.96 10.68 6.52
C THR A 30 13.27 11.80 5.54
N ASN A 31 14.47 12.38 5.60
CA ASN A 31 14.94 13.42 4.67
C ASN A 31 13.94 14.58 4.45
N GLY A 32 13.24 14.99 5.52
CA GLY A 32 12.21 16.05 5.45
C GLY A 32 10.90 15.63 4.78
N ALA A 33 10.76 14.36 4.39
CA ALA A 33 9.52 13.78 3.90
C ALA A 33 8.82 12.95 4.99
N THR A 34 7.49 12.95 5.02
CA THR A 34 6.67 12.00 5.79
C THR A 34 6.05 11.01 4.85
N ILE A 35 6.08 9.73 5.19
CA ILE A 35 5.44 8.64 4.47
C ILE A 35 4.48 7.97 5.44
N ASP A 36 3.20 8.01 5.11
CA ASP A 36 2.12 7.31 5.81
C ASP A 36 1.52 6.28 4.87
N VAL A 37 1.40 5.04 5.33
CA VAL A 37 0.80 3.93 4.57
C VAL A 37 -0.18 3.19 5.46
N ALA A 38 -1.36 2.87 4.96
CA ALA A 38 -2.27 1.94 5.60
C ALA A 38 -2.74 0.88 4.60
N LEU A 39 -2.86 -0.37 5.02
CA LEU A 39 -3.27 -1.46 4.13
C LEU A 39 -3.99 -2.61 4.83
N GLN A 40 -4.81 -3.33 4.06
CA GLN A 40 -5.53 -4.51 4.52
C GLN A 40 -5.90 -5.42 3.34
N TRP A 41 -5.74 -6.73 3.51
CA TRP A 41 -6.23 -7.74 2.57
C TRP A 41 -7.62 -8.24 2.96
N CYS A 42 -8.46 -8.49 1.95
CA CYS A 42 -9.78 -9.10 2.09
C CYS A 42 -9.87 -10.38 1.25
N SER A 43 -10.49 -11.44 1.79
CA SER A 43 -10.55 -12.76 1.13
C SER A 43 -11.53 -12.85 -0.03
N ASP A 44 -12.48 -11.92 -0.11
CA ASP A 44 -13.55 -11.82 -1.11
C ASP A 44 -13.28 -10.75 -2.17
N ALA A 45 -12.07 -10.19 -2.19
CA ALA A 45 -11.60 -9.26 -3.19
C ALA A 45 -10.52 -9.90 -4.07
N TYR A 46 -10.65 -9.76 -5.40
CA TYR A 46 -9.75 -10.37 -6.39
C TYR A 46 -8.90 -9.34 -7.14
N SER A 47 -9.12 -8.05 -6.88
CA SER A 47 -8.32 -6.94 -7.44
C SER A 47 -7.70 -6.13 -6.32
N ASP A 48 -6.61 -5.42 -6.64
CA ASP A 48 -6.02 -4.45 -5.72
C ASP A 48 -6.65 -3.06 -5.86
N THR A 49 -6.78 -2.36 -4.73
CA THR A 49 -7.14 -0.95 -4.66
C THR A 49 -5.95 -0.19 -4.07
N MET A 50 -5.18 0.47 -4.93
CA MET A 50 -4.01 1.26 -4.55
C MET A 50 -4.32 2.75 -4.64
N LEU A 51 -4.24 3.46 -3.51
CA LEU A 51 -4.61 4.85 -3.40
C LEU A 51 -3.40 5.73 -3.03
N GLY A 52 -2.91 6.56 -3.96
CA GLY A 52 -1.78 7.48 -3.72
C GLY A 52 -2.18 8.93 -3.47
N TYR A 53 -1.44 9.58 -2.56
CA TYR A 53 -1.54 11.01 -2.29
C TYR A 53 -0.15 11.61 -2.10
N ALA A 54 0.08 12.79 -2.67
CA ALA A 54 1.26 13.62 -2.41
C ALA A 54 0.81 15.00 -1.94
N ASN A 55 1.24 15.42 -0.75
CA ASN A 55 0.81 16.65 -0.09
C ASN A 55 -0.72 16.80 -0.03
N SER A 56 -1.43 15.70 0.26
CA SER A 56 -2.90 15.59 0.28
C SER A 56 -3.60 15.66 -1.08
N ILE A 57 -2.86 15.80 -2.18
CA ILE A 57 -3.38 15.77 -3.55
C ILE A 57 -3.38 14.33 -4.05
N ARG A 58 -4.50 13.90 -4.62
CA ARG A 58 -4.68 12.56 -5.18
C ARG A 58 -3.80 12.38 -6.42
N THR A 59 -2.96 11.35 -6.45
CA THR A 59 -2.12 11.03 -7.62
C THR A 59 -2.77 9.89 -8.41
N VAL A 60 -3.71 10.22 -9.30
CA VAL A 60 -4.55 9.24 -10.01
C VAL A 60 -3.73 8.33 -10.91
N ASP A 61 -2.76 8.90 -11.63
CA ASP A 61 -1.90 8.18 -12.59
C ASP A 61 -0.75 7.40 -11.91
N GLY A 62 -0.74 7.35 -10.59
CA GLY A 62 0.28 6.62 -9.83
C GLY A 62 1.35 7.54 -9.28
N GLY A 63 2.61 7.21 -9.52
CA GLY A 63 3.78 7.94 -9.02
C GLY A 63 4.76 7.07 -8.23
N THR A 64 5.92 7.64 -7.95
CA THR A 64 7.07 6.93 -7.38
C THR A 64 6.80 6.36 -5.98
N HIS A 65 5.97 7.02 -5.18
CA HIS A 65 5.51 6.57 -3.88
C HIS A 65 4.69 5.27 -3.96
N ILE A 66 3.76 5.18 -4.91
CA ILE A 66 2.94 3.97 -5.11
C ILE A 66 3.82 2.82 -5.61
N GLU A 67 4.64 3.06 -6.64
CA GLU A 67 5.51 2.02 -7.20
C GLU A 67 6.54 1.53 -6.19
N GLY A 68 7.08 2.43 -5.36
CA GLY A 68 7.94 2.09 -4.23
C GLY A 68 7.25 1.15 -3.24
N VAL A 69 5.99 1.42 -2.88
CA VAL A 69 5.22 0.54 -1.99
C VAL A 69 4.97 -0.81 -2.65
N LYS A 70 4.51 -0.87 -3.91
CA LYS A 70 4.29 -2.13 -4.65
C LYS A 70 5.54 -3.01 -4.68
N ALA A 71 6.69 -2.42 -5.01
CA ALA A 71 7.96 -3.12 -5.05
C ALA A 71 8.41 -3.59 -3.66
N SER A 72 8.26 -2.73 -2.64
CA SER A 72 8.64 -3.07 -1.26
C SER A 72 7.79 -4.19 -0.67
N LEU A 73 6.48 -4.20 -0.96
CA LEU A 73 5.53 -5.20 -0.48
C LEU A 73 5.86 -6.56 -1.09
N THR A 74 6.05 -6.60 -2.40
CA THR A 74 6.42 -7.81 -3.15
C THR A 74 7.71 -8.41 -2.60
N ARG A 75 8.75 -7.59 -2.41
CA ARG A 75 10.04 -8.04 -1.85
C ARG A 75 9.88 -8.56 -0.41
N THR A 76 9.13 -7.84 0.42
CA THR A 76 8.98 -8.17 1.85
C THR A 76 8.25 -9.49 2.03
N LEU A 77 7.12 -9.68 1.35
CA LEU A 77 6.33 -10.92 1.46
C LEU A 77 7.06 -12.13 0.90
N ASN A 78 7.74 -12.00 -0.25
CA ASN A 78 8.60 -13.08 -0.75
C ASN A 78 9.73 -13.43 0.24
N THR A 79 10.33 -12.43 0.87
CA THR A 79 11.37 -12.66 1.90
C THR A 79 10.80 -13.39 3.12
N LEU A 80 9.61 -13.01 3.58
CA LEU A 80 8.93 -13.65 4.70
C LEU A 80 8.51 -15.09 4.37
N ALA A 81 8.00 -15.33 3.17
CA ALA A 81 7.57 -16.66 2.70
C ALA A 81 8.73 -17.66 2.62
N LYS A 82 9.92 -17.20 2.18
CA LYS A 82 11.14 -18.03 2.19
C LYS A 82 11.63 -18.31 3.60
N LYS A 83 11.65 -17.29 4.48
CA LYS A 83 12.09 -17.44 5.88
C LYS A 83 11.19 -18.38 6.69
N SER A 84 9.89 -18.36 6.44
CA SER A 84 8.91 -19.25 7.08
C SER A 84 8.89 -20.67 6.51
N LYS A 85 9.69 -20.95 5.47
CA LYS A 85 9.69 -22.22 4.71
C LYS A 85 8.34 -22.57 4.09
N THR A 86 7.42 -21.61 3.99
CA THR A 86 6.15 -21.75 3.27
C THR A 86 6.38 -21.92 1.77
N ILE A 87 7.40 -21.25 1.24
CA ILE A 87 7.90 -21.40 -0.13
C ILE A 87 9.30 -21.99 -0.06
N LYS A 88 9.55 -23.10 -0.77
CA LYS A 88 10.89 -23.71 -0.84
C LYS A 88 11.81 -22.83 -1.69
N GLU A 89 13.12 -22.93 -1.49
CA GLU A 89 14.09 -22.10 -2.25
C GLU A 89 14.02 -22.30 -3.78
N LYS A 90 13.53 -23.45 -4.24
CA LYS A 90 13.39 -23.79 -5.66
C LYS A 90 12.06 -23.33 -6.27
N ASP A 91 11.12 -22.88 -5.45
CA ASP A 91 9.80 -22.47 -5.92
C ASP A 91 9.85 -21.06 -6.52
N ILE A 92 8.97 -20.80 -7.47
CA ILE A 92 8.86 -19.50 -8.13
C ILE A 92 8.40 -18.46 -7.10
N ASN A 93 9.04 -17.28 -7.10
CA ASN A 93 8.62 -16.16 -6.26
C ASN A 93 7.18 -15.73 -6.61
N LEU A 94 6.43 -15.27 -5.62
CA LEU A 94 5.12 -14.66 -5.84
C LEU A 94 5.28 -13.39 -6.70
N SER A 95 4.48 -13.29 -7.77
CA SER A 95 4.41 -12.08 -8.58
C SER A 95 3.83 -10.93 -7.75
N GLY A 96 4.12 -9.69 -8.16
CA GLY A 96 3.56 -8.51 -7.48
C GLY A 96 2.04 -8.46 -7.54
N GLU A 97 1.44 -8.98 -8.62
CA GLU A 97 -0.01 -9.12 -8.78
C GLU A 97 -0.59 -10.08 -7.73
N HIS A 98 -0.05 -11.30 -7.63
CA HIS A 98 -0.51 -12.28 -6.62
C HIS A 98 -0.31 -11.78 -5.19
N VAL A 99 0.75 -11.02 -4.92
CA VAL A 99 0.96 -10.40 -3.60
C VAL A 99 -0.13 -9.37 -3.25
N ARG A 100 -0.66 -8.67 -4.26
CA ARG A 100 -1.63 -7.59 -4.04
C ARG A 100 -3.08 -8.02 -4.28
N GLU A 101 -3.34 -9.25 -4.69
CA GLU A 101 -4.71 -9.76 -4.83
C GLU A 101 -5.50 -9.53 -3.53
N GLY A 102 -6.64 -8.85 -3.63
CA GLY A 102 -7.49 -8.50 -2.49
C GLY A 102 -6.97 -7.39 -1.58
N LEU A 103 -5.88 -6.71 -1.94
CA LEU A 103 -5.28 -5.63 -1.15
C LEU A 103 -6.03 -4.31 -1.35
N THR A 104 -6.38 -3.65 -0.25
CA THR A 104 -6.67 -2.21 -0.23
C THR A 104 -5.54 -1.50 0.50
N CYS A 105 -4.92 -0.51 -0.14
CA CYS A 105 -3.76 0.18 0.40
C CYS A 105 -3.79 1.67 0.02
N ILE A 106 -3.50 2.52 1.00
CA ILE A 106 -3.39 3.97 0.85
C ILE A 106 -1.96 4.37 1.17
N VAL A 107 -1.34 5.16 0.29
CA VAL A 107 0.01 5.68 0.38
C VAL A 107 -0.06 7.20 0.32
N SER A 108 0.26 7.88 1.41
CA SER A 108 0.31 9.33 1.51
C SER A 108 1.72 9.79 1.79
N VAL A 109 2.27 10.63 0.94
CA VAL A 109 3.56 11.28 1.16
C VAL A 109 3.38 12.77 1.38
N LYS A 110 4.12 13.33 2.34
CA LYS A 110 4.32 14.77 2.50
C LYS A 110 5.76 15.07 2.15
N VAL A 111 5.99 15.83 1.10
CA VAL A 111 7.32 16.16 0.58
C VAL A 111 7.46 17.68 0.40
N PRO A 112 8.65 18.27 0.65
CA PRO A 112 8.84 19.71 0.57
C PRO A 112 8.67 20.26 -0.85
N ASN A 113 9.15 19.55 -1.86
CA ASN A 113 9.08 19.95 -3.26
C ASN A 113 8.49 18.80 -4.11
N PRO A 114 7.16 18.65 -4.19
CA PRO A 114 6.55 17.64 -5.03
C PRO A 114 6.67 18.02 -6.50
N GLU A 115 7.00 17.06 -7.36
CA GLU A 115 6.86 17.17 -8.80
C GLU A 115 5.64 16.35 -9.23
N PHE A 116 4.77 16.95 -10.03
CA PHE A 116 3.57 16.30 -10.56
C PHE A 116 3.66 16.29 -12.09
N GLU A 117 3.36 15.15 -12.71
CA GLU A 117 3.21 15.08 -14.16
C GLU A 117 1.83 15.64 -14.55
N GLY A 118 1.80 16.74 -15.30
CA GLY A 118 0.58 17.25 -15.95
C GLY A 118 -0.11 18.45 -15.30
N GLN A 119 -0.88 19.16 -16.12
CA GLN A 119 -1.55 20.43 -15.78
C GLN A 119 -2.88 20.24 -15.03
N THR A 120 -3.51 19.08 -15.17
CA THR A 120 -4.67 18.66 -14.36
C THR A 120 -4.17 17.96 -13.11
N LYS A 121 -4.17 18.72 -12.02
CA LYS A 121 -3.93 18.22 -10.66
C LYS A 121 -4.92 17.12 -10.28
#